data_AF-A0A0C3KET0-F1
#
_entry.id   AF-A0A0C3KET0-F1
#
_cell.length_a   1.000
_cell.length_b   1.000
_cell.length_c   1.000
_cell.angle_alpha   90.00
_cell.angle_beta   90.00
_cell.angle_gamma   90.00
#
_symmetry.space_group_name_H-M   'P 1'
#
loop_
_entity.id
_entity.type
_entity.pdbx_description
1 polymer ?
#
loop_
_entity_poly.entity_id
_entity_poly.type
_entity_poly.pdbx_seq_one_letter_code
_entity_poly.pdbx_strand_id
1 'polypeptide(L)'
;MTGGSNSLDQFCINFANERLHHFIQQQLFESHIDKYQSEGISKYDPLISYFNNSECVRLFQNEPGGLIHIMDDQAHRSHKKMDHTMANAFAKRWGNHSSFKLGGGLDRSGFLTFTICHFNGPVTYSSEAFLEHNLDALNPDFVALLRSMAAGAGLGDGAEGAGSINPFIKGPFSGKAIATQAHPKSEDMIVAAQQPVKPMHAPSTHRKNTVHCMPHNNTATGTTPPIVEGEREDEDVTTSQNTGTPCVAGEFCAALDMLFDMLGDTHNWFVFCINPNDSQLPNQLKG
;
A
#
# COMPACT_ATOMS: atom_id res chain seq x y z
N MET A 1 -16.92 -19.77 7.73
CA MET A 1 -15.82 -19.45 6.82
C MET A 1 -16.38 -19.46 5.41
N THR A 2 -16.71 -18.27 4.91
CA THR A 2 -17.28 -18.06 3.57
C THR A 2 -16.30 -18.61 2.53
N GLY A 3 -16.77 -19.56 1.73
CA GLY A 3 -15.98 -20.29 0.74
C GLY A 3 -15.67 -19.47 -0.52
N GLY A 4 -14.99 -18.34 -0.35
CA GLY A 4 -14.32 -17.63 -1.43
C GLY A 4 -12.83 -17.97 -1.45
N SER A 5 -12.21 -17.97 -2.62
CA SER A 5 -10.75 -17.98 -2.77
C SER A 5 -10.18 -16.70 -2.15
N ASN A 6 -9.10 -16.79 -1.37
CA ASN A 6 -8.42 -15.60 -0.84
C ASN A 6 -7.67 -14.92 -1.98
N SER A 7 -8.15 -13.73 -2.39
CA SER A 7 -7.62 -12.91 -3.48
C SER A 7 -6.53 -11.93 -3.00
N LEU A 8 -6.07 -11.06 -3.91
CA LEU A 8 -5.12 -9.98 -3.61
C LEU A 8 -5.59 -9.06 -2.47
N ASP A 9 -6.88 -8.73 -2.41
CA ASP A 9 -7.41 -7.86 -1.35
C ASP A 9 -7.19 -8.47 0.03
N GLN A 10 -7.48 -9.77 0.18
CA GLN A 10 -7.27 -10.48 1.43
C GLN A 10 -5.77 -10.58 1.77
N PHE A 11 -4.91 -10.70 0.77
CA PHE A 11 -3.45 -10.65 0.94
C PHE A 11 -3.01 -9.29 1.50
N CYS A 12 -3.49 -8.17 0.94
CA CYS A 12 -3.20 -6.82 1.42
C CYS A 12 -3.75 -6.57 2.84
N ILE A 13 -4.97 -7.02 3.12
CA ILE A 13 -5.58 -6.91 4.46
C ILE A 13 -4.74 -7.69 5.50
N ASN A 14 -4.37 -8.92 5.19
CA ASN A 14 -3.59 -9.75 6.10
C ASN A 14 -2.16 -9.21 6.28
N PHE A 15 -1.56 -8.65 5.22
CA PHE A 15 -0.29 -7.96 5.31
C PHE A 15 -0.36 -6.73 6.23
N ALA A 16 -1.40 -5.89 6.10
CA ALA A 16 -1.60 -4.74 6.98
C ALA A 16 -1.77 -5.17 8.45
N ASN A 17 -2.54 -6.24 8.70
CA ASN A 17 -2.69 -6.80 10.04
C ASN A 17 -1.36 -7.33 10.60
N GLU A 18 -0.54 -7.98 9.77
CA GLU A 18 0.79 -8.47 10.16
C GLU A 18 1.71 -7.30 10.57
N ARG A 19 1.70 -6.21 9.78
CA ARG A 19 2.45 -4.98 10.11
C ARG A 19 1.95 -4.29 11.36
N LEU A 20 0.63 -4.19 11.53
CA LEU A 20 0.04 -3.62 12.74
C LEU A 20 0.42 -4.44 13.97
N HIS A 21 0.37 -5.77 13.86
CA HIS A 21 0.78 -6.65 14.95
C HIS A 21 2.27 -6.47 15.29
N HIS A 22 3.13 -6.38 14.27
CA HIS A 22 4.55 -6.11 14.45
C HIS A 22 4.79 -4.76 15.16
N PHE A 23 4.12 -3.70 14.72
CA PHE A 23 4.19 -2.38 15.34
C PHE A 23 3.77 -2.43 16.82
N ILE A 24 2.66 -3.10 17.14
CA ILE A 24 2.19 -3.26 18.52
C ILE A 24 3.23 -4.00 19.37
N GLN A 25 3.84 -5.08 18.85
CA GLN A 25 4.88 -5.83 19.57
C GLN A 25 6.10 -4.95 19.87
N GLN A 26 6.60 -4.20 18.89
CA GLN A 26 7.73 -3.29 19.08
C GLN A 26 7.41 -2.20 20.11
N GLN A 27 6.23 -1.60 20.02
CA GLN A 27 5.81 -0.56 20.97
C GLN A 27 5.67 -1.11 22.39
N LEU A 28 5.12 -2.32 22.55
CA LEU A 28 4.89 -2.91 23.87
C LEU A 28 6.16 -3.46 24.52
N PHE A 29 7.01 -4.13 23.74
CA PHE A 29 8.16 -4.88 24.27
C PHE A 29 9.50 -4.19 24.09
N GLU A 30 9.68 -3.35 23.07
CA GLU A 30 11.00 -2.80 22.72
C GLU A 30 11.13 -1.31 23.05
N SER A 31 10.05 -0.52 22.94
CA SER A 31 10.12 0.95 23.08
C SER A 31 10.64 1.44 24.44
N HIS A 32 10.49 0.63 25.49
CA HIS A 32 10.91 0.96 26.86
C HIS A 32 12.38 0.60 27.11
N ILE A 33 12.95 -0.33 26.35
CA ILE A 33 14.29 -0.89 26.58
C ILE A 33 15.34 0.23 26.52
N ASP A 34 15.28 1.08 25.49
CA ASP A 34 16.24 2.17 25.29
C ASP A 34 16.18 3.20 26.43
N LYS A 35 14.97 3.50 26.92
CA LYS A 35 14.77 4.41 28.06
C LYS A 35 15.37 3.82 29.32
N TYR A 36 15.11 2.55 29.62
CA TYR A 36 15.64 1.89 30.80
C TYR A 36 17.17 1.75 30.78
N GLN A 37 17.76 1.56 29.59
CA GLN A 37 19.21 1.62 29.40
C GLN A 37 19.77 3.01 29.66
N SER A 38 19.14 4.05 29.13
CA SER A 38 19.56 5.44 29.34
C SER A 38 19.49 5.87 30.82
N GLU A 39 18.50 5.36 31.56
CA GLU A 39 18.29 5.66 32.98
C GLU A 39 19.08 4.73 33.93
N GLY A 40 19.80 3.73 33.40
CA GLY A 40 20.63 2.80 34.18
C GLY A 40 19.83 1.79 35.02
N ILE A 41 18.56 1.60 34.71
CA ILE A 41 17.62 0.71 35.44
C ILE A 41 17.36 -0.62 34.72
N SER A 42 18.05 -0.92 33.61
CA SER A 42 17.90 -2.19 32.85
C SER A 42 18.06 -3.46 33.69
N LYS A 43 18.74 -3.37 34.83
CA LYS A 43 18.94 -4.49 35.79
C LYS A 43 17.64 -4.96 36.43
N TYR A 44 16.62 -4.11 36.42
CA TYR A 44 15.32 -4.37 37.03
C TYR A 44 14.25 -4.79 36.01
N ASP A 45 14.57 -4.74 34.72
CA ASP A 45 13.68 -5.15 33.63
C ASP A 45 14.16 -6.50 33.04
N PRO A 46 13.47 -7.62 33.33
CA PRO A 46 13.81 -8.89 32.73
C PRO A 46 13.49 -8.86 31.23
N LEU A 47 14.44 -9.29 30.38
CA LEU A 47 14.17 -9.44 28.95
C LEU A 47 13.08 -10.51 28.75
N ILE A 48 11.86 -10.08 28.46
CA ILE A 48 10.73 -10.98 28.20
C ILE A 48 10.84 -11.48 26.76
N SER A 49 10.99 -12.80 26.60
CA SER A 49 10.88 -13.43 25.29
C SER A 49 9.42 -13.37 24.82
N TYR A 50 9.19 -12.78 23.66
CA TYR A 50 7.88 -12.66 23.04
C TYR A 50 7.89 -13.25 21.63
N PHE A 51 6.71 -13.58 21.09
CA PHE A 51 6.60 -14.07 19.72
C PHE A 51 6.88 -12.94 18.74
N ASN A 52 7.96 -13.05 17.97
CA ASN A 52 8.36 -12.01 17.03
C ASN A 52 7.98 -12.39 15.59
N ASN A 53 7.14 -11.57 14.96
CA ASN A 53 6.68 -11.77 13.59
C ASN A 53 7.48 -11.04 12.49
N SER A 54 8.62 -10.43 12.84
CA SER A 54 9.47 -9.65 11.93
C SER A 54 9.87 -10.41 10.66
N GLU A 55 10.17 -11.72 10.78
CA GLU A 55 10.52 -12.54 9.61
C GLU A 55 9.36 -12.71 8.64
N CYS A 56 8.12 -12.75 9.14
CA CYS A 56 6.93 -12.76 8.29
C CYS A 56 6.77 -11.42 7.57
N VAL A 57 6.90 -10.30 8.29
CA VAL A 57 6.87 -8.94 7.70
C VAL A 57 7.97 -8.77 6.64
N ARG A 58 9.19 -9.24 6.93
CA ARG A 58 10.33 -9.24 6.00
C ARG A 58 10.01 -10.01 4.73
N LEU A 59 9.35 -11.16 4.82
CA LEU A 59 8.92 -11.92 3.66
C LEU A 59 8.01 -11.10 2.72
N PHE A 60 7.12 -10.26 3.26
CA PHE A 60 6.28 -9.37 2.43
C PHE A 60 7.07 -8.21 1.81
N GLN A 61 7.81 -7.46 2.64
CA GLN A 61 8.33 -6.12 2.27
C GLN A 61 9.77 -6.08 1.77
N ASN A 62 10.54 -7.16 1.92
CA ASN A 62 11.97 -7.13 1.64
C ASN A 62 12.24 -6.62 0.21
N GLU A 63 13.09 -5.61 0.06
CA GLU A 63 13.44 -5.06 -1.25
C GLU A 63 14.96 -5.17 -1.48
N PRO A 64 15.42 -5.84 -2.56
CA PRO A 64 14.66 -6.59 -3.55
C PRO A 64 14.28 -8.01 -3.10
N GLY A 65 13.14 -8.52 -3.58
CA GLY A 65 12.81 -9.95 -3.54
C GLY A 65 11.82 -10.41 -2.47
N GLY A 66 11.12 -9.52 -1.79
CA GLY A 66 9.92 -9.78 -1.00
C GLY A 66 8.74 -10.11 -1.91
N LEU A 67 7.65 -10.60 -1.34
CA LEU A 67 6.48 -10.99 -2.11
C LEU A 67 5.89 -9.82 -2.91
N ILE A 68 5.78 -8.64 -2.30
CA ILE A 68 5.22 -7.44 -2.97
C ILE A 68 6.13 -7.02 -4.12
N HIS A 69 7.44 -6.88 -3.87
CA HIS A 69 8.42 -6.55 -4.91
C HIS A 69 8.39 -7.55 -6.08
N ILE A 70 8.34 -8.86 -5.82
CA ILE A 70 8.27 -9.88 -6.89
C ILE A 70 6.96 -9.74 -7.67
N MET A 71 5.84 -9.51 -6.99
CA MET A 71 4.53 -9.37 -7.61
C MET A 71 4.45 -8.14 -8.51
N ASP A 72 4.92 -6.99 -8.03
CA ASP A 72 4.97 -5.75 -8.81
C ASP A 72 5.82 -5.93 -10.07
N ASP A 73 7.02 -6.48 -9.89
CA ASP A 73 7.97 -6.77 -10.96
C ASP A 73 7.42 -7.78 -12.00
N GLN A 74 6.58 -8.74 -11.61
CA GLN A 74 5.88 -9.62 -12.56
C GLN A 74 4.67 -8.93 -13.22
N ALA A 75 3.92 -8.11 -12.49
CA ALA A 75 2.72 -7.41 -12.97
C ALA A 75 3.07 -6.41 -14.09
N HIS A 76 4.18 -5.66 -13.95
CA HIS A 76 4.71 -4.80 -15.02
C HIS A 76 5.09 -5.55 -16.29
N ARG A 77 5.29 -6.87 -16.19
CA ARG A 77 5.64 -7.74 -17.32
C ARG A 77 4.54 -8.75 -17.63
N SER A 78 3.30 -8.45 -17.26
CA SER A 78 2.12 -9.30 -17.47
C SER A 78 1.93 -9.74 -18.93
N HIS A 79 2.34 -8.94 -19.92
CA HIS A 79 2.35 -9.36 -21.33
C HIS A 79 3.22 -10.60 -21.62
N LYS A 80 4.17 -10.93 -20.73
CA LYS A 80 5.08 -12.09 -20.84
C LYS A 80 4.98 -13.05 -19.65
N LYS A 81 4.25 -12.68 -18.59
CA LYS A 81 4.26 -13.33 -17.29
C LYS A 81 2.83 -13.61 -16.86
N MET A 82 2.63 -14.81 -16.33
CA MET A 82 1.33 -15.29 -15.86
C MET A 82 1.40 -15.54 -14.35
N ASP A 83 0.27 -15.63 -13.68
CA ASP A 83 0.20 -15.80 -12.23
C ASP A 83 0.97 -17.03 -11.72
N HIS A 84 1.00 -18.12 -12.50
CA HIS A 84 1.81 -19.30 -12.15
C HIS A 84 3.31 -18.99 -12.09
N THR A 85 3.81 -18.07 -12.91
CA THR A 85 5.23 -17.67 -12.89
C THR A 85 5.55 -16.86 -11.64
N MET A 86 4.60 -16.07 -11.15
CA MET A 86 4.69 -15.35 -9.88
C MET A 86 4.75 -16.32 -8.70
N ALA A 87 3.80 -17.27 -8.61
CA ALA A 87 3.79 -18.27 -7.53
C ALA A 87 5.08 -19.11 -7.49
N ASN A 88 5.60 -19.49 -8.67
CA ASN A 88 6.89 -20.18 -8.78
C ASN A 88 8.07 -19.28 -8.36
N ALA A 89 8.04 -17.98 -8.67
CA ALA A 89 9.06 -17.03 -8.22
C ALA A 89 9.04 -16.86 -6.69
N PHE A 90 7.86 -16.83 -6.06
CA PHE A 90 7.73 -16.84 -4.61
C PHE A 90 8.37 -18.10 -4.01
N ALA A 91 8.04 -19.29 -4.53
CA ALA A 91 8.62 -20.54 -4.06
C ALA A 91 10.14 -20.64 -4.27
N LYS A 92 10.64 -20.14 -5.40
CA LYS A 92 12.08 -20.09 -5.66
C LYS A 92 12.83 -19.23 -4.63
N ARG A 93 12.23 -18.13 -4.18
CA ARG A 93 12.86 -17.19 -3.25
C ARG A 93 12.64 -17.54 -1.77
N TRP A 94 11.43 -17.96 -1.42
CA TRP A 94 10.97 -18.14 -0.04
C TRP A 94 10.52 -19.57 0.29
N GLY A 95 10.73 -20.56 -0.59
CA GLY A 95 10.27 -21.94 -0.38
C GLY A 95 10.84 -22.63 0.86
N ASN A 96 11.98 -22.17 1.39
CA ASN A 96 12.58 -22.68 2.63
C ASN A 96 12.19 -21.85 3.88
N HIS A 97 11.40 -20.79 3.72
CA HIS A 97 11.01 -19.92 4.81
C HIS A 97 9.88 -20.56 5.63
N SER A 98 9.97 -20.51 6.96
CA SER A 98 8.98 -21.13 7.85
C SER A 98 7.55 -20.60 7.64
N SER A 99 7.43 -19.32 7.29
CA SER A 99 6.15 -18.66 7.05
C SER A 99 5.60 -18.83 5.63
N PHE A 100 6.26 -19.54 4.71
CA PHE A 100 5.79 -19.69 3.33
C PHE A 100 5.77 -21.15 2.90
N LYS A 101 4.69 -21.54 2.23
CA LYS A 101 4.54 -22.85 1.61
C LYS A 101 3.89 -22.71 0.25
N LEU A 102 4.48 -23.33 -0.78
CA LEU A 102 3.78 -23.47 -2.05
C LEU A 102 2.78 -24.62 -1.94
N GLY A 103 1.58 -24.45 -2.49
CA GLY A 103 0.57 -25.50 -2.56
C GLY A 103 1.09 -26.70 -3.35
N GLY A 104 0.82 -27.90 -2.85
CA GLY A 104 1.27 -29.16 -3.47
C GLY A 104 0.56 -29.51 -4.80
N GLY A 105 -0.35 -28.68 -5.27
CA GLY A 105 -1.13 -28.89 -6.49
C GLY A 105 -1.97 -27.66 -6.86
N LEU A 106 -2.73 -27.79 -7.95
CA LEU A 106 -3.68 -26.78 -8.41
C LEU A 106 -4.93 -26.81 -7.53
N ASP A 107 -5.58 -25.67 -7.35
CA ASP A 107 -6.90 -25.59 -6.73
C ASP A 107 -7.99 -26.17 -7.65
N ARG A 108 -9.25 -26.10 -7.18
CA ARG A 108 -10.42 -26.58 -7.95
C ARG A 108 -10.62 -25.84 -9.27
N SER A 109 -10.09 -24.63 -9.38
CA SER A 109 -10.18 -23.76 -10.55
C SER A 109 -8.97 -23.91 -11.49
N GLY A 110 -7.96 -24.71 -11.11
CA GLY A 110 -6.77 -24.95 -11.92
C GLY A 110 -5.63 -23.96 -11.70
N PHE A 111 -5.67 -23.16 -10.64
CA PHE A 111 -4.62 -22.19 -10.31
C PHE A 111 -3.68 -22.72 -9.23
N LEU A 112 -2.41 -22.30 -9.28
CA LEU A 112 -1.49 -22.57 -8.18
C LEU A 112 -1.95 -21.84 -6.92
N THR A 113 -1.74 -22.47 -5.77
CA THR A 113 -1.99 -21.83 -4.48
C THR A 113 -0.69 -21.67 -3.72
N PHE A 114 -0.65 -20.69 -2.83
CA PHE A 114 0.44 -20.52 -1.87
C PHE A 114 -0.14 -20.18 -0.51
N THR A 115 0.53 -20.62 0.55
CA THR A 115 0.11 -20.43 1.93
C THR A 115 1.13 -19.58 2.65
N ILE A 116 0.64 -18.59 3.39
CA ILE A 116 1.46 -17.76 4.28
C ILE A 116 1.01 -18.03 5.72
N CYS A 117 1.95 -18.32 6.61
CA CYS A 117 1.71 -18.49 8.03
C CYS A 117 1.79 -17.12 8.72
N HIS A 118 0.64 -16.47 8.90
CA HIS A 118 0.50 -15.21 9.61
C HIS A 118 0.53 -15.40 11.13
N PHE A 119 0.63 -14.32 11.89
CA PHE A 119 0.53 -14.37 13.35
C PHE A 119 -0.79 -15.00 13.85
N ASN A 120 -1.88 -14.88 13.08
CA ASN A 120 -3.20 -15.44 13.40
C ASN A 120 -3.48 -16.81 12.74
N GLY A 121 -2.48 -17.40 12.09
CA GLY A 121 -2.57 -18.73 11.48
C GLY A 121 -2.28 -18.77 9.98
N PRO A 122 -2.29 -19.97 9.37
CA PRO A 122 -2.02 -20.14 7.94
C PRO A 122 -3.21 -19.70 7.08
N VAL A 123 -2.94 -18.90 6.06
CA VAL A 123 -3.91 -18.48 5.04
C VAL A 123 -3.42 -18.92 3.67
N THR A 124 -4.28 -19.62 2.91
CA THR A 124 -3.99 -20.10 1.56
C THR A 124 -4.62 -19.18 0.53
N TYR A 125 -3.83 -18.62 -0.36
CA TYR A 125 -4.22 -17.75 -1.44
C TYR A 125 -4.24 -18.52 -2.76
N SER A 126 -5.22 -18.22 -3.62
CA SER A 126 -5.22 -18.68 -5.00
C SER A 126 -4.45 -17.66 -5.84
N SER A 127 -3.61 -18.10 -6.76
CA SER A 127 -2.89 -17.18 -7.66
C SER A 127 -3.78 -16.57 -8.76
N GLU A 128 -5.04 -16.98 -8.86
CA GLU A 128 -6.01 -16.46 -9.82
C GLU A 128 -6.05 -14.92 -9.86
N ALA A 129 -5.77 -14.35 -11.04
CA ALA A 129 -5.85 -12.92 -11.34
C ALA A 129 -5.02 -11.99 -10.45
N PHE A 130 -4.04 -12.52 -9.70
CA PHE A 130 -3.22 -11.71 -8.78
C PHE A 130 -2.45 -10.60 -9.50
N LEU A 131 -1.82 -10.90 -10.65
CA LEU A 131 -1.05 -9.91 -11.39
C LEU A 131 -1.92 -8.84 -12.05
N GLU A 132 -3.10 -9.23 -12.54
CA GLU A 132 -4.07 -8.31 -13.13
C GLU A 132 -4.60 -7.32 -12.08
N HIS A 133 -5.05 -7.84 -10.93
CA HIS A 133 -5.52 -7.03 -9.82
C HIS A 133 -4.43 -6.13 -9.23
N ASN A 134 -3.17 -6.58 -9.23
CA ASN A 134 -2.08 -5.76 -8.74
C ASN A 134 -1.67 -4.64 -9.70
N LEU A 135 -1.83 -4.87 -11.01
CA LEU A 135 -1.54 -3.86 -12.03
C LEU A 135 -2.65 -2.80 -12.10
N ASP A 136 -3.91 -3.17 -11.85
CA ASP A 136 -5.09 -2.28 -11.88
C ASP A 136 -5.16 -1.38 -13.13
N ALA A 137 -4.80 -1.94 -14.28
CA ALA A 137 -4.74 -1.20 -15.53
C ALA A 137 -6.15 -0.88 -16.04
N LEU A 138 -6.40 0.40 -16.31
CA LEU A 138 -7.59 0.89 -16.98
C LEU A 138 -7.40 0.88 -18.50
N ASN A 139 -8.47 0.60 -19.23
CA ASN A 139 -8.44 0.72 -20.68
C ASN A 139 -8.30 2.21 -21.08
N PRO A 140 -7.23 2.57 -21.81
CA PRO A 140 -6.94 3.95 -22.16
C PRO A 140 -8.00 4.59 -23.07
N ASP A 141 -8.71 3.79 -23.89
CA ASP A 141 -9.75 4.29 -24.80
C ASP A 141 -10.94 4.86 -24.02
N PHE A 142 -11.34 4.19 -22.93
CA PHE A 142 -12.40 4.70 -22.06
C PHE A 142 -11.97 6.00 -21.36
N VAL A 143 -10.70 6.10 -20.96
CA VAL A 143 -10.18 7.32 -20.34
C VAL A 143 -10.13 8.47 -21.35
N ALA A 144 -9.69 8.23 -22.58
CA ALA A 144 -9.69 9.23 -23.65
C ALA A 144 -11.12 9.71 -23.97
N LEU A 145 -12.06 8.77 -24.11
CA LEU A 145 -13.48 9.05 -24.35
C LEU A 145 -14.09 9.91 -23.25
N LEU A 146 -13.86 9.55 -21.98
CA LEU A 146 -14.44 10.25 -20.84
C LEU A 146 -13.79 11.62 -20.58
N ARG A 147 -12.50 11.78 -20.90
CA ARG A 147 -11.79 13.06 -20.87
C ARG A 147 -12.19 14.02 -21.99
N SER A 148 -12.89 13.53 -23.02
CA SER A 148 -13.13 14.30 -24.25
C SER A 148 -11.83 14.74 -24.93
N MET A 149 -10.81 13.87 -24.89
CA MET A 149 -9.59 14.06 -25.66
C MET A 149 -9.89 13.54 -27.06
N ALA A 150 -10.04 14.46 -28.01
CA ALA A 150 -10.38 14.12 -29.39
C ALA A 150 -9.32 13.15 -29.93
N ALA A 151 -9.74 11.96 -30.35
CA ALA A 151 -8.88 11.10 -31.17
C ALA A 151 -8.57 11.87 -32.47
N GLY A 152 -7.36 12.42 -32.55
CA GLY A 152 -6.90 13.12 -33.73
C GLY A 152 -6.72 12.16 -34.90
N ALA A 153 -7.75 12.00 -35.74
CA ALA A 153 -7.62 11.67 -37.17
C ALA A 153 -8.97 11.74 -37.92
N GLY A 154 -9.21 12.86 -38.63
CA GLY A 154 -9.64 12.79 -40.04
C GLY A 154 -11.02 12.25 -40.41
N LEU A 155 -12.07 12.44 -39.59
CA LEU A 155 -13.46 12.25 -40.05
C LEU A 155 -14.11 13.61 -40.28
N GLY A 156 -14.67 13.76 -41.48
CA GLY A 156 -15.22 15.00 -42.00
C GLY A 156 -16.35 15.60 -41.18
N ASP A 157 -16.59 16.87 -41.47
CA ASP A 157 -17.69 17.74 -41.04
C ASP A 157 -18.97 16.96 -40.66
N GLY A 158 -19.11 16.70 -39.36
CA GLY A 158 -20.14 15.86 -38.76
C GLY A 158 -19.86 15.65 -37.28
N ALA A 159 -20.38 16.54 -36.44
CA ALA A 159 -20.12 16.60 -35.01
C ALA A 159 -20.65 15.38 -34.24
N GLU A 160 -19.87 14.29 -34.17
CA GLU A 160 -20.11 13.13 -33.30
C GLU A 160 -18.83 12.65 -32.57
N GLY A 161 -17.98 13.58 -32.16
CA GLY A 161 -16.68 13.31 -31.52
C GLY A 161 -16.44 14.07 -30.22
N ALA A 162 -17.48 14.54 -29.54
CA ALA A 162 -17.34 15.11 -28.21
C ALA A 162 -17.34 13.97 -27.19
N GLY A 163 -16.33 13.89 -26.33
CA GLY A 163 -16.37 12.95 -25.21
C GLY A 163 -17.46 13.31 -24.21
N SER A 164 -17.32 12.92 -22.95
CA SER A 164 -18.39 13.18 -21.97
C SER A 164 -18.79 14.66 -21.92
N ILE A 165 -20.07 14.98 -22.13
CA ILE A 165 -20.58 16.35 -22.10
C ILE A 165 -20.70 16.85 -20.64
N ASN A 166 -20.80 15.93 -19.68
CA ASN A 166 -21.04 16.25 -18.29
C ASN A 166 -19.73 16.60 -17.55
N PRO A 167 -19.58 17.83 -17.02
CA PRO A 167 -18.39 18.23 -16.26
C PRO A 167 -18.12 17.35 -15.03
N PHE A 168 -19.18 16.83 -14.38
CA PHE A 168 -19.04 15.91 -13.25
C PHE A 168 -18.35 14.61 -13.65
N ILE A 169 -18.59 14.12 -14.87
CA ILE A 169 -17.95 12.90 -15.39
C ILE A 169 -16.52 13.20 -15.87
N LYS A 170 -16.22 14.41 -16.34
CA LYS A 170 -14.84 14.79 -16.70
C LYS A 170 -13.91 14.88 -15.48
N GLY A 171 -14.43 15.32 -14.33
CA GLY A 171 -13.64 15.53 -13.11
C GLY A 171 -12.84 14.31 -12.66
N PRO A 172 -13.49 13.15 -12.42
CA PRO A 172 -12.84 11.91 -11.99
C PRO A 172 -11.83 11.34 -12.99
N PHE A 173 -11.94 11.68 -14.27
CA PHE A 173 -11.03 11.18 -15.32
C PHE A 173 -9.94 12.20 -15.71
N SER A 174 -9.86 13.33 -15.00
CA SER A 174 -8.81 14.33 -15.23
C SER A 174 -7.42 13.80 -14.84
N GLY A 175 -6.36 14.42 -15.36
CA GLY A 175 -4.97 13.96 -15.14
C GLY A 175 -4.50 13.98 -13.68
N LYS A 176 -5.23 14.64 -12.78
CA LYS A 176 -4.96 14.60 -11.33
C LYS A 176 -5.53 13.33 -10.66
N ALA A 177 -6.53 12.71 -11.26
CA ALA A 177 -7.27 11.58 -10.69
C ALA A 177 -6.95 10.25 -11.39
N ILE A 178 -6.50 10.28 -12.66
CA ILE A 178 -6.05 9.10 -13.39
C ILE A 178 -4.69 9.40 -14.00
N ALA A 179 -3.68 8.61 -13.62
CA ALA A 179 -2.36 8.66 -14.22
C ALA A 179 -2.44 8.06 -15.63
N THR A 180 -2.00 8.81 -16.63
CA THR A 180 -2.03 8.38 -18.04
C THR A 180 -0.63 8.46 -18.64
N GLN A 181 -0.18 7.40 -19.31
CA GLN A 181 1.06 7.41 -20.09
C GLN A 181 0.73 7.63 -21.56
N ALA A 182 1.33 8.65 -22.17
CA ALA A 182 1.18 8.95 -23.58
C ALA A 182 2.21 8.20 -24.45
N HIS A 183 1.87 7.98 -25.71
CA HIS A 183 2.81 7.37 -26.66
C HIS A 183 3.96 8.33 -27.01
N PRO A 184 5.24 7.88 -27.05
CA PRO A 184 6.39 8.75 -27.33
C PRO A 184 6.35 9.50 -28.67
N LYS A 185 5.52 9.05 -29.62
CA LYS A 185 5.35 9.67 -30.95
C LYS A 185 4.03 10.43 -31.13
N SER A 186 3.11 10.34 -30.16
CA SER A 186 1.80 11.01 -30.22
C SER A 186 1.36 11.32 -28.79
N GLU A 187 1.52 12.58 -28.39
CA GLU A 187 1.21 13.05 -27.02
C GLU A 187 -0.27 12.94 -26.68
N ASP A 188 -1.15 12.98 -27.68
CA ASP A 188 -2.61 12.88 -27.49
C ASP A 188 -3.10 11.43 -27.32
N MET A 189 -2.26 10.43 -27.62
CA MET A 189 -2.65 9.02 -27.54
C MET A 189 -2.24 8.42 -26.19
N ILE A 190 -3.24 8.11 -25.37
CA ILE A 190 -3.05 7.42 -24.09
C ILE A 190 -2.80 5.93 -24.38
N VAL A 191 -1.70 5.39 -23.87
CA VAL A 191 -1.29 3.98 -24.05
C VAL A 191 -1.57 3.15 -22.80
N ALA A 192 -1.52 3.78 -21.63
CA ALA A 192 -1.86 3.16 -20.36
C ALA A 192 -2.53 4.19 -19.46
N ALA A 193 -3.48 3.72 -18.66
CA ALA A 193 -4.14 4.52 -17.65
C ALA A 193 -4.29 3.70 -16.37
N GLN A 194 -4.14 4.35 -15.21
CA GLN A 194 -4.32 3.71 -13.92
C GLN A 194 -4.75 4.75 -12.88
N GLN A 195 -5.58 4.34 -11.93
CA GLN A 195 -5.92 5.18 -10.78
C GLN A 195 -4.74 5.16 -9.77
N PRO A 196 -4.17 6.31 -9.38
CA PRO A 196 -3.23 6.34 -8.28
C PRO A 196 -3.97 5.97 -6.99
N VAL A 197 -3.45 4.99 -6.26
CA VAL A 197 -3.96 4.50 -4.96
C VAL A 197 -3.30 5.26 -3.79
N LYS A 198 -2.41 6.21 -4.09
CA LYS A 198 -1.83 7.10 -3.08
C LYS A 198 -2.93 7.83 -2.29
N PRO A 199 -2.85 7.89 -0.95
CA PRO A 199 -3.78 8.67 -0.16
C PRO A 199 -3.85 10.12 -0.67
N MET A 200 -5.06 10.58 -1.01
CA MET A 200 -5.28 11.93 -1.57
C MET A 200 -5.06 13.06 -0.57
N HIS A 201 -5.00 12.74 0.72
CA HIS A 201 -4.72 13.69 1.79
C HIS A 201 -3.45 13.28 2.52
N ALA A 202 -2.53 14.23 2.66
CA ALA A 202 -1.40 14.05 3.57
C ALA A 202 -1.91 13.82 5.00
N PRO A 203 -1.23 13.00 5.82
CA PRO A 203 -1.57 12.83 7.22
C PRO A 203 -1.61 14.19 7.92
N SER A 204 -2.74 14.50 8.57
CA SER A 204 -2.98 15.80 9.24
C SER A 204 -1.88 16.20 10.23
N THR A 205 -1.18 15.23 10.80
CA THR A 205 -0.10 15.38 11.77
C THR A 205 1.27 15.67 11.16
N HIS A 206 1.47 15.44 9.86
CA HIS A 206 2.76 15.61 9.20
C HIS A 206 2.90 17.00 8.58
N ARG A 207 3.04 18.03 9.43
CA ARG A 207 3.51 19.35 8.98
C ARG A 207 5.03 19.36 8.99
N LYS A 208 5.65 19.08 7.85
CA LYS A 208 7.07 19.40 7.63
C LYS A 208 7.22 20.91 7.85
N ASN A 209 7.85 21.30 8.96
CA ASN A 209 8.23 22.68 9.37
C ASN A 209 7.20 23.53 10.15
N THR A 210 6.60 23.11 11.28
CA THR A 210 5.87 24.08 12.13
C THR A 210 6.03 23.98 13.65
N VAL A 211 6.99 23.25 14.22
CA VAL A 211 7.28 23.43 15.65
C VAL A 211 8.78 23.49 15.91
N HIS A 212 9.34 24.67 15.73
CA HIS A 212 10.49 25.04 16.55
C HIS A 212 9.94 25.31 17.96
N CYS A 213 10.09 24.35 18.88
CA CYS A 213 9.90 24.63 20.31
C CYS A 213 10.77 25.85 20.65
N MET A 214 10.15 26.90 21.18
CA MET A 214 10.84 28.12 21.54
C MET A 214 11.94 27.83 22.57
N PRO A 215 13.18 28.33 22.38
CA PRO A 215 14.10 28.45 23.50
C PRO A 215 13.54 29.50 24.45
N HIS A 216 13.47 29.14 25.72
CA HIS A 216 13.14 30.06 26.79
C HIS A 216 14.25 31.13 26.86
N ASN A 217 13.98 32.36 26.41
CA ASN A 217 14.81 33.50 26.78
C ASN A 217 14.01 34.80 26.79
N ASN A 218 13.95 35.39 27.98
CA ASN A 218 13.45 36.72 28.25
C ASN A 218 14.24 37.76 27.45
N THR A 219 13.58 38.54 26.59
CA THR A 219 13.72 40.01 26.52
C THR A 219 12.78 40.60 25.47
N ALA A 220 12.13 41.70 25.86
CA ALA A 220 11.23 42.48 25.05
C ALA A 220 11.97 43.25 23.94
N THR A 221 11.40 43.31 22.74
CA THR A 221 11.09 44.55 21.99
C THR A 221 10.41 44.16 20.68
N GLY A 222 9.31 44.84 20.34
CA GLY A 222 8.44 44.49 19.23
C GLY A 222 8.91 44.98 17.86
N THR A 223 8.38 44.34 16.82
CA THR A 223 7.79 44.88 15.58
C THR A 223 7.39 43.68 14.72
N THR A 224 6.10 43.50 14.48
CA THR A 224 5.51 42.44 13.66
C THR A 224 5.63 42.77 12.16
N PRO A 225 6.21 41.92 11.29
CA PRO A 225 6.00 42.00 9.86
C PRO A 225 4.74 41.21 9.43
N PRO A 226 4.11 41.54 8.28
CA PRO A 226 2.86 40.94 7.86
C PRO A 226 3.07 39.52 7.31
N ILE A 227 2.17 38.63 7.71
CA ILE A 227 2.05 37.26 7.19
C ILE A 227 1.58 37.36 5.73
N VAL A 228 2.46 37.01 4.80
CA VAL A 228 2.09 36.72 3.41
C VAL A 228 1.78 35.22 3.36
N GLU A 229 0.50 34.87 3.28
CA GLU A 229 0.07 33.54 2.89
C GLU A 229 0.44 33.32 1.42
N GLY A 230 1.63 32.79 1.18
CA GLY A 230 2.01 32.25 -0.11
C GLY A 230 1.52 30.81 -0.17
N GLU A 231 0.44 30.57 -0.90
CA GLU A 231 0.11 29.25 -1.43
C GLU A 231 1.30 28.80 -2.30
N ARG A 232 2.13 27.90 -1.76
CA ARG A 232 3.16 27.22 -2.55
C ARG A 232 2.62 25.84 -2.85
N GLU A 233 2.36 25.61 -4.13
CA GLU A 233 2.11 24.29 -4.68
C GLU A 233 3.31 23.40 -4.32
N ASP A 234 3.05 22.28 -3.67
CA ASP A 234 4.09 21.30 -3.31
C ASP A 234 4.77 20.82 -4.59
N GLU A 235 6.01 21.24 -4.81
CA GLU A 235 6.85 20.62 -5.83
C GLU A 235 7.16 19.18 -5.41
N ASP A 236 6.64 18.25 -6.20
CA ASP A 236 6.84 16.81 -6.05
C ASP A 236 8.34 16.51 -6.11
N VAL A 237 8.91 16.01 -5.02
CA VAL A 237 10.29 15.52 -4.98
C VAL A 237 10.33 14.26 -5.84
N THR A 238 10.67 14.43 -7.11
CA THR A 238 10.94 13.35 -8.05
C THR A 238 12.21 12.62 -7.62
N THR A 239 12.06 11.59 -6.79
CA THR A 239 13.11 10.59 -6.58
C THR A 239 13.22 9.78 -7.86
N SER A 240 14.17 10.17 -8.71
CA SER A 240 14.51 9.47 -9.94
C SER A 240 15.03 8.06 -9.61
N GLN A 241 14.23 7.03 -9.89
CA GLN A 241 14.68 5.67 -10.20
C GLN A 241 13.54 4.84 -10.83
N ASN A 242 13.63 4.60 -12.14
CA ASN A 242 12.89 3.62 -12.96
C ASN A 242 11.41 3.39 -12.63
N THR A 243 10.54 4.32 -13.02
CA THR A 243 9.10 4.25 -12.77
C THR A 243 8.37 3.51 -13.90
N GLY A 244 8.20 2.19 -13.73
CA GLY A 244 7.00 1.54 -14.26
C GLY A 244 5.75 2.14 -13.61
N THR A 245 4.57 1.96 -14.21
CA THR A 245 3.29 2.38 -13.61
C THR A 245 3.19 1.81 -12.19
N PRO A 246 2.86 2.59 -11.15
CA PRO A 246 2.90 2.08 -9.78
C PRO A 246 1.87 0.96 -9.59
N CYS A 247 2.26 -0.15 -8.98
CA CYS A 247 1.35 -1.27 -8.70
C CYS A 247 0.60 -1.05 -7.39
N VAL A 248 -0.61 -1.61 -7.28
CA VAL A 248 -1.50 -1.44 -6.12
C VAL A 248 -0.82 -1.85 -4.81
N ALA A 249 -0.17 -3.02 -4.77
CA ALA A 249 0.46 -3.49 -3.53
C ALA A 249 1.72 -2.72 -3.15
N GLY A 250 2.50 -2.27 -4.13
CA GLY A 250 3.64 -1.38 -3.89
C GLY A 250 3.20 -0.04 -3.28
N GLU A 251 2.16 0.59 -3.85
CA GLU A 251 1.60 1.83 -3.31
C GLU A 251 0.97 1.61 -1.93
N PHE A 252 0.27 0.50 -1.73
CA PHE A 252 -0.29 0.13 -0.43
C PHE A 252 0.81 -0.05 0.63
N CYS A 253 1.94 -0.67 0.26
CA CYS A 253 3.10 -0.79 1.15
C CYS A 253 3.65 0.58 1.54
N ALA A 254 3.89 1.46 0.57
CA ALA A 254 4.37 2.81 0.83
C ALA A 254 3.38 3.64 1.68
N ALA A 255 2.08 3.46 1.47
CA ALA A 255 1.04 4.09 2.30
C ALA A 255 1.08 3.58 3.75
N LEU A 256 1.30 2.28 3.96
CA LEU A 256 1.48 1.70 5.30
C LEU A 256 2.77 2.19 5.96
N ASP A 257 3.87 2.31 5.23
CA ASP A 257 5.13 2.87 5.75
C ASP A 257 4.89 4.28 6.29
N MET A 258 4.29 5.16 5.48
CA MET A 258 3.91 6.50 5.91
C MET A 258 2.98 6.48 7.13
N LEU A 259 2.01 5.57 7.18
CA LEU A 259 1.09 5.46 8.32
C LEU A 259 1.83 5.08 9.61
N PHE A 260 2.67 4.04 9.58
CA PHE A 260 3.38 3.56 10.76
C PHE A 260 4.46 4.53 11.25
N ASP A 261 5.12 5.25 10.34
CA ASP A 261 6.02 6.36 10.71
C ASP A 261 5.25 7.42 11.51
N MET A 262 4.07 7.83 11.03
CA MET A 262 3.24 8.81 11.73
C MET A 262 2.67 8.31 13.06
N LEU A 263 2.35 7.02 13.17
CA LEU A 263 1.92 6.42 14.44
C LEU A 263 3.09 6.34 15.43
N GLY A 264 4.32 6.12 14.95
CA GLY A 264 5.53 6.06 15.77
C GLY A 264 5.80 7.36 16.53
N ASP A 265 5.46 8.50 15.95
CA ASP A 265 5.61 9.83 16.57
C ASP A 265 4.51 10.16 17.61
N THR A 266 3.52 9.29 17.79
CA THR A 266 2.36 9.55 18.65
C THR A 266 2.36 8.70 19.93
N HIS A 267 1.58 9.13 20.93
CA HIS A 267 1.30 8.31 22.10
C HIS A 267 0.21 7.28 21.80
N ASN A 268 0.62 6.02 21.67
CA ASN A 268 -0.26 4.93 21.26
C ASN A 268 -1.05 4.34 22.43
N TRP A 269 -2.35 4.13 22.22
CA TRP A 269 -3.25 3.39 23.12
C TRP A 269 -3.86 2.22 22.36
N PHE A 270 -3.70 1.00 22.88
CA PHE A 270 -4.17 -0.21 22.22
C PHE A 270 -5.48 -0.71 22.84
N VAL A 271 -6.49 -0.93 22.00
CA VAL A 271 -7.76 -1.57 22.38
C VAL A 271 -7.89 -2.87 21.59
N PHE A 272 -7.91 -4.00 22.28
CA PHE A 272 -8.02 -5.33 21.67
C PHE A 272 -9.48 -5.79 21.64
N CYS A 273 -10.03 -5.95 20.44
CA CYS A 273 -11.38 -6.48 20.23
C CYS A 273 -11.31 -7.98 19.97
N ILE A 274 -12.01 -8.78 20.78
CA ILE A 274 -12.04 -10.25 20.66
C ILE A 274 -13.40 -10.67 20.11
N ASN A 275 -13.41 -11.47 19.04
CA ASN A 275 -14.64 -12.08 18.55
C ASN A 275 -15.05 -13.26 19.45
N PRO A 276 -16.21 -13.23 20.13
CA PRO A 276 -16.60 -14.30 21.04
C PRO A 276 -17.00 -15.59 20.33
N ASN A 277 -17.57 -15.51 19.12
CA ASN A 277 -17.95 -16.68 18.33
C ASN A 277 -18.14 -16.35 16.84
N ASP A 278 -17.91 -17.35 15.99
CA ASP A 278 -18.12 -17.22 14.54
C ASP A 278 -19.59 -17.31 14.13
N SER A 279 -20.45 -17.81 15.02
CA SER A 279 -21.89 -18.00 14.79
C SER A 279 -22.69 -16.70 14.93
N GLN A 280 -22.05 -15.59 15.33
CA GLN A 280 -22.66 -14.29 15.60
C GLN A 280 -23.82 -14.36 16.60
N LEU A 281 -23.79 -15.33 17.52
CA LEU A 281 -24.83 -15.52 18.53
C LEU A 281 -24.45 -14.76 19.82
N PRO A 282 -25.38 -13.99 20.42
CA PRO A 282 -25.09 -13.32 21.68
C PRO A 282 -24.87 -14.35 22.79
N ASN A 283 -24.02 -14.01 23.76
CA ASN A 283 -23.74 -14.80 24.98
C ASN A 283 -23.17 -16.21 24.75
N GLN A 284 -22.65 -16.50 23.55
CA GLN A 284 -21.90 -17.72 23.29
C GLN A 284 -20.41 -17.41 23.17
N LEU A 285 -19.58 -18.20 23.83
CA LEU A 285 -18.13 -18.16 23.74
C LEU A 285 -17.66 -19.46 23.10
N LYS A 286 -16.84 -19.35 22.05
CA LYS A 286 -16.19 -20.50 21.45
C LYS A 286 -15.08 -20.97 22.40
N GLY A 287 -15.23 -22.18 22.94
CA GLY A 287 -14.23 -22.81 23.81
C GLY A 287 -13.05 -23.38 23.05
#